data_AF-A0AAF0PQX9-F1
#
_entry.id   AF-A0AAF0PQX9-F1
#
_cell.length_a   1.000
_cell.length_b   1.000
_cell.length_c   1.000
_cell.angle_alpha   90.00
_cell.angle_beta   90.00
_cell.angle_gamma   90.00
#
_symmetry.space_group_name_H-M   'P 1'
#
loop_
_entity.id
_entity.type
_entity.pdbx_description
1 polymer ?
#
loop_
_entity_poly.entity_id
_entity_poly.type
_entity_poly.pdbx_seq_one_letter_code
_entity_poly.pdbx_strand_id
1 'polypeptide(L)'
;MCTWESRYNLIIGTTFERKASARLSSWLKSVRDSGERPGWMLSHVFDELGQYWNTDKFKVISDQVKMARDSLKGGSLHTGGAKTVGTIAQEMEKELGRTPIEPEVFKKTHVRKKENESDPDVWVEARAERTVNDFHRRLQSDLEGIGSSRQAEALDGVQIAAMSDQIAKLTAALAESERKRVAEQASMSETVQQIKEQVMNLARRPTTSPIDDTDDESDKNDYVDLTP
;
A
#
# COMPACT_ATOMS: atom_id res chain seq x y z
N MET A 1 -27.86 -6.53 -11.60
CA MET A 1 -27.37 -5.13 -11.58
C MET A 1 -26.07 -5.14 -10.78
N CYS A 2 -24.91 -4.89 -11.37
CA CYS A 2 -23.64 -4.89 -10.63
C CYS A 2 -23.54 -3.58 -9.84
N THR A 3 -23.62 -3.67 -8.51
CA THR A 3 -23.43 -2.54 -7.60
C THR A 3 -22.28 -2.89 -6.65
N TRP A 4 -21.29 -2.01 -6.51
CA TRP A 4 -20.21 -2.16 -5.54
C TRP A 4 -20.57 -1.51 -4.20
N GLU A 5 -19.87 -1.89 -3.13
CA GLU A 5 -20.09 -1.31 -1.81
C GLU A 5 -19.74 0.19 -1.80
N SER A 6 -20.59 0.99 -1.14
CA SER A 6 -20.47 2.46 -1.14
C SER A 6 -19.15 2.98 -0.58
N ARG A 7 -18.48 2.21 0.30
CA ARG A 7 -17.14 2.51 0.83
C ARG A 7 -16.07 2.68 -0.26
N TYR A 8 -16.28 2.08 -1.43
CA TYR A 8 -15.35 2.16 -2.57
C TYR A 8 -15.66 3.32 -3.52
N ASN A 9 -16.79 4.02 -3.36
CA ASN A 9 -17.22 5.09 -4.28
C ASN A 9 -16.15 6.15 -4.46
N LEU A 10 -15.50 6.58 -3.38
CA LEU A 10 -14.45 7.61 -3.45
C LEU A 10 -13.23 7.13 -4.25
N ILE A 11 -12.76 5.91 -3.99
CA ILE A 11 -11.58 5.34 -4.68
C ILE A 11 -11.90 5.10 -6.15
N ILE A 12 -13.10 4.59 -6.44
CA ILE A 12 -13.55 4.34 -7.80
C ILE A 12 -13.69 5.65 -8.57
N GLY A 13 -14.35 6.65 -7.98
CA GLY A 13 -14.52 7.97 -8.56
C GLY A 13 -13.18 8.65 -8.84
N THR A 14 -12.31 8.75 -7.83
CA THR A 14 -10.97 9.37 -8.02
C THR A 14 -10.13 8.63 -9.05
N THR A 15 -10.20 7.30 -9.10
CA THR A 15 -9.49 6.50 -10.10
C THR A 15 -10.05 6.72 -11.50
N PHE A 16 -11.37 6.75 -11.63
CA PHE A 16 -12.06 7.03 -12.88
C PHE A 16 -11.68 8.42 -13.40
N GLU A 17 -11.84 9.45 -12.57
CA GLU A 17 -11.52 10.83 -12.93
C GLU A 17 -10.06 10.99 -13.37
N ARG A 18 -9.13 10.40 -12.62
CA ARG A 18 -7.70 10.42 -12.97
C ARG A 18 -7.44 9.76 -14.33
N LYS A 19 -8.04 8.60 -14.60
CA LYS A 19 -7.86 7.86 -15.87
C LYS A 19 -8.56 8.57 -17.03
N ALA A 20 -9.76 9.08 -16.82
CA ALA A 20 -10.55 9.79 -17.80
C ALA A 20 -9.86 11.10 -18.19
N SER A 21 -9.40 11.89 -17.21
CA SER A 21 -8.63 13.11 -17.42
C SER A 21 -7.35 12.87 -18.23
N ALA A 22 -6.58 11.83 -17.89
CA ALA A 22 -5.38 11.46 -18.65
C ALA A 22 -5.70 11.09 -20.12
N ARG A 23 -6.75 10.31 -20.34
CA ARG A 23 -7.20 9.92 -21.69
C ARG A 23 -7.70 11.14 -22.48
N LEU A 24 -8.53 11.98 -21.87
CA LEU A 24 -9.05 13.19 -22.50
C LEU A 24 -7.92 14.14 -22.90
N SER A 25 -6.94 14.33 -22.01
CA SER A 25 -5.76 15.15 -22.31
C SER A 25 -4.98 14.61 -23.51
N SER A 26 -4.84 13.29 -23.61
CA SER A 26 -4.19 12.65 -24.75
C SER A 26 -4.99 12.82 -26.05
N TRP A 27 -6.32 12.68 -26.00
CA TRP A 27 -7.18 12.93 -27.16
C TRP A 27 -7.15 14.39 -27.60
N LEU A 28 -7.23 15.34 -26.67
CA LEU A 28 -7.14 16.77 -26.96
C LEU A 28 -5.80 17.14 -27.58
N LYS A 29 -4.70 16.52 -27.14
CA LYS A 29 -3.40 16.67 -27.80
C LYS A 29 -3.47 16.19 -29.26
N SER A 30 -4.04 15.01 -29.52
CA SER A 30 -4.18 14.49 -30.89
C SER A 30 -5.02 15.42 -31.77
N VAL A 31 -6.14 15.94 -31.24
CA VAL A 31 -7.02 16.89 -31.95
C VAL A 31 -6.28 18.17 -32.29
N ARG A 32 -5.49 18.70 -31.34
CA ARG A 32 -4.67 19.89 -31.58
C ARG A 32 -3.59 19.64 -32.62
N ASP A 33 -2.91 18.49 -32.54
CA ASP A 33 -1.80 18.16 -33.41
C ASP A 33 -2.28 17.84 -34.85
N SER A 34 -3.49 17.27 -35.02
CA SER A 34 -4.10 17.03 -36.33
C SER A 34 -4.81 18.25 -36.92
N GLY A 35 -5.36 19.13 -36.09
CA GLY A 35 -6.20 20.25 -36.52
C GLY A 35 -7.59 19.84 -37.01
N GLU A 36 -7.97 18.57 -36.84
CA GLU A 36 -9.25 18.02 -37.30
C GLU A 36 -10.22 17.82 -36.13
N ARG A 37 -11.47 18.26 -36.32
CA ARG A 37 -12.52 18.04 -35.30
C ARG A 37 -12.99 16.59 -35.31
N PRO A 38 -12.89 15.86 -34.18
CA PRO A 38 -13.39 14.50 -34.10
C PRO A 38 -14.92 14.47 -33.99
N GLY A 39 -15.54 13.37 -34.41
CA GLY A 39 -17.01 13.23 -34.43
C GLY A 39 -17.69 13.34 -33.06
N TRP A 40 -16.98 13.03 -31.98
CA TRP A 40 -17.51 13.14 -30.60
C TRP A 40 -17.47 14.57 -30.04
N MET A 41 -16.72 15.48 -30.66
CA MET A 41 -16.56 16.86 -30.18
C MET A 41 -17.51 17.79 -30.92
N LEU A 42 -18.29 18.58 -30.19
CA LEU A 42 -19.18 19.57 -30.77
C LEU A 42 -18.39 20.67 -31.49
N SER A 43 -18.95 21.22 -32.58
CA SER A 43 -18.25 22.22 -33.41
C SER A 43 -17.83 23.45 -32.60
N HIS A 44 -18.75 24.04 -31.83
CA HIS A 44 -18.45 25.23 -31.04
C HIS A 44 -17.34 24.98 -30.00
N VAL A 45 -17.31 23.80 -29.38
CA VAL A 45 -16.25 23.43 -28.42
C VAL A 45 -14.89 23.34 -29.10
N PHE A 46 -14.84 22.78 -30.31
CA PHE A 46 -13.62 22.71 -31.09
C PHE A 46 -13.12 24.13 -31.45
N ASP A 47 -14.02 25.01 -31.86
CA ASP A 47 -13.70 26.40 -32.20
C ASP A 47 -13.19 27.18 -30.98
N GLU A 48 -13.84 27.05 -29.83
CA GLU A 48 -13.41 27.65 -28.56
C GLU A 48 -12.04 27.14 -28.09
N LEU A 49 -11.79 25.83 -28.20
CA LEU A 49 -10.49 25.24 -27.88
C LEU A 49 -9.40 25.74 -28.83
N GLY A 50 -9.71 25.86 -30.13
CA GLY A 50 -8.83 26.43 -31.13
C GLY A 50 -8.46 27.88 -30.80
N GLN A 51 -9.43 28.70 -30.39
CA GLN A 51 -9.18 30.07 -29.93
C GLN A 51 -8.29 30.08 -28.68
N TYR A 52 -8.58 29.23 -27.69
CA TYR A 52 -7.78 29.12 -26.47
C TYR A 52 -6.34 28.69 -26.74
N TRP A 53 -6.10 27.67 -27.57
CA TRP A 53 -4.76 27.21 -27.92
C TRP A 53 -3.95 28.26 -28.68
N ASN A 54 -4.62 29.20 -29.36
CA ASN A 54 -3.97 30.29 -30.05
C ASN A 54 -3.55 31.46 -29.15
N THR A 55 -4.05 31.51 -27.92
CA THR A 55 -3.68 32.56 -26.94
C THR A 55 -2.19 32.47 -26.56
N ASP A 56 -1.57 33.63 -26.35
CA ASP A 56 -0.18 33.71 -25.91
C ASP A 56 0.04 33.02 -24.56
N LYS A 57 -0.94 33.14 -23.65
CA LYS A 57 -0.91 32.45 -22.36
C LYS A 57 -0.72 30.94 -22.53
N PHE A 58 -1.48 30.32 -23.44
CA PHE A 58 -1.37 28.89 -23.68
C PHE A 58 -0.02 28.53 -24.31
N LYS A 59 0.40 29.29 -25.33
CA LYS A 59 1.66 29.06 -26.04
C LYS A 59 2.87 29.13 -25.10
N VAL A 60 2.93 30.18 -24.27
CA VAL A 60 4.01 30.35 -23.27
C VAL A 60 4.08 29.16 -22.31
N ILE A 61 2.94 28.72 -21.76
CA ILE A 61 2.91 27.57 -20.85
C ILE A 61 3.32 26.29 -21.59
N SER A 62 2.79 26.07 -22.80
CA SER A 62 3.09 24.89 -23.61
C SER A 62 4.58 24.83 -23.95
N ASP A 63 5.18 25.94 -24.36
CA ASP A 63 6.59 26.04 -24.70
C ASP A 63 7.47 25.84 -23.47
N GLN A 64 7.12 26.43 -22.32
CA GLN A 64 7.86 26.21 -21.07
C GLN A 64 7.82 24.74 -20.65
N VAL A 65 6.66 24.09 -20.73
CA VAL A 65 6.51 22.66 -20.41
C VAL A 65 7.29 21.80 -21.41
N LYS A 66 7.29 22.17 -22.70
CA LYS A 66 8.10 21.50 -23.73
C LYS A 66 9.59 21.64 -23.42
N MET A 67 10.08 22.86 -23.15
CA MET A 67 11.47 23.11 -22.77
C MET A 67 11.87 22.36 -21.49
N ALA A 68 10.96 22.22 -20.53
CA ALA A 68 11.21 21.43 -19.32
C ALA A 68 11.33 19.93 -19.62
N ARG A 69 10.50 19.39 -20.52
CA ARG A 69 10.56 17.97 -20.95
C ARG A 69 11.79 17.66 -21.80
N ASP A 70 12.14 18.56 -22.71
CA ASP A 70 13.31 18.44 -23.59
C ASP A 70 14.61 18.82 -22.83
N SER A 71 14.51 19.24 -21.58
CA SER A 71 15.65 19.63 -20.77
C SER A 71 16.52 18.42 -20.45
N LEU A 72 17.77 18.46 -20.89
CA LEU A 72 18.83 17.55 -20.45
C LEU A 72 19.40 17.99 -19.09
N LYS A 73 18.57 18.55 -18.20
CA LYS A 73 18.98 19.05 -16.89
C LYS A 73 17.91 18.71 -15.86
N GLY A 74 18.32 18.55 -14.60
CA GLY A 74 17.43 18.26 -13.48
C GLY A 74 17.45 16.79 -13.06
N GLY A 75 16.70 16.50 -11.98
CA GLY A 75 16.67 15.18 -11.33
C GLY A 75 15.92 14.09 -12.11
N SER A 76 15.50 14.35 -13.34
CA SER A 76 14.99 13.31 -14.24
C SER A 76 16.12 12.56 -14.96
N LEU A 77 17.34 13.12 -14.98
CA LEU A 77 18.48 12.45 -15.57
C LEU A 77 19.00 11.38 -14.62
N HIS A 78 18.81 10.12 -15.00
CA HIS A 78 19.29 8.96 -14.25
C HIS A 78 20.08 7.99 -15.13
N THR A 79 20.98 7.22 -14.52
CA THR A 79 21.80 6.17 -15.13
C THR A 79 21.19 4.77 -15.00
N GLY A 80 20.01 4.64 -14.38
CA GLY A 80 19.33 3.36 -14.15
C GLY A 80 18.85 2.62 -15.41
N GLY A 81 18.95 3.24 -16.59
CA GLY A 81 18.48 2.66 -17.85
C GLY A 81 16.96 2.48 -17.89
N ALA A 82 16.50 1.45 -18.60
CA ALA A 82 15.08 1.09 -18.70
C ALA A 82 14.58 0.28 -17.48
N LYS A 83 15.12 0.56 -16.29
CA LYS A 83 14.66 -0.03 -15.03
C LYS A 83 13.94 1.02 -14.21
N THR A 84 12.87 0.61 -13.54
CA THR A 84 12.19 1.49 -12.59
C THR A 84 13.03 1.63 -11.32
N VAL A 85 12.87 2.75 -10.61
CA VAL A 85 13.50 2.96 -9.29
C VAL A 85 13.14 1.83 -8.33
N GLY A 86 11.90 1.34 -8.35
CA GLY A 86 11.46 0.21 -7.52
C GLY A 86 12.17 -1.09 -7.85
N THR A 87 12.42 -1.37 -9.14
CA THR A 87 13.21 -2.54 -9.56
C THR A 87 14.65 -2.43 -9.03
N ILE A 88 15.25 -1.24 -9.12
CA ILE A 88 16.61 -1.00 -8.62
C ILE A 88 16.66 -1.13 -7.10
N ALA A 89 15.67 -0.63 -6.38
CA ALA A 89 15.55 -0.78 -4.93
C ALA A 89 15.46 -2.26 -4.52
N GLN A 90 14.67 -3.08 -5.24
CA GLN A 90 14.58 -4.52 -5.01
C GLN A 90 15.90 -5.26 -5.28
N GLU A 91 16.65 -4.84 -6.31
CA GLU A 91 17.99 -5.38 -6.58
C GLU A 91 18.96 -5.02 -5.44
N MET A 92 18.94 -3.77 -4.99
CA MET A 92 19.77 -3.31 -3.87
C MET A 92 19.42 -4.00 -2.56
N GLU A 93 18.14 -4.29 -2.31
CA GLU A 93 17.72 -5.03 -1.10
C GLU A 93 18.34 -6.43 -1.04
N LYS A 94 18.43 -7.11 -2.19
CA LYS A 94 19.11 -8.42 -2.29
C LYS A 94 20.61 -8.31 -2.12
N GLU A 95 21.24 -7.26 -2.65
CA GLU A 95 22.69 -7.02 -2.52
C GLU A 95 23.09 -6.67 -1.07
N LEU A 96 22.29 -5.85 -0.39
CA LEU A 96 22.58 -5.34 0.95
C LEU A 96 22.05 -6.24 2.08
N GLY A 97 21.12 -7.16 1.78
CA GLY A 97 20.42 -7.97 2.79
C GLY A 97 19.51 -7.16 3.73
N ARG A 98 19.21 -5.91 3.37
CA ARG A 98 18.33 -4.98 4.10
C ARG A 98 17.60 -4.09 3.12
N THR A 99 16.46 -3.53 3.54
CA THR A 99 15.78 -2.52 2.74
C THR A 99 16.67 -1.29 2.56
N PRO A 100 16.96 -0.86 1.32
CA PRO A 100 17.77 0.32 1.05
C PRO A 100 17.01 1.58 1.45
N ILE A 101 17.74 2.61 1.89
CA ILE A 101 17.13 3.91 2.16
C ILE A 101 17.00 4.70 0.84
N GLU A 102 15.98 5.55 0.74
CA GLU A 102 15.70 6.35 -0.46
C GLU A 102 16.93 7.10 -1.02
N PRO A 103 17.78 7.79 -0.22
CA PRO A 103 18.96 8.46 -0.74
C PRO A 103 20.03 7.50 -1.31
N GLU A 104 20.10 6.25 -0.83
CA GLU A 104 21.00 5.23 -1.40
C GLU A 104 20.52 4.82 -2.81
N VAL A 105 19.22 4.58 -2.96
CA VAL A 105 18.60 4.25 -4.24
C VAL A 105 18.74 5.44 -5.21
N PHE A 106 18.54 6.66 -4.72
CA PHE A 106 18.74 7.87 -5.51
C PHE A 106 20.20 8.00 -5.97
N LYS A 107 21.18 7.80 -5.08
CA LYS A 107 22.60 7.84 -5.44
C LYS A 107 22.95 6.77 -6.48
N LYS A 108 22.48 5.53 -6.33
CA LYS A 108 22.69 4.44 -7.31
C LYS A 108 22.20 4.80 -8.71
N THR A 109 21.11 5.57 -8.80
CA THR A 109 20.46 5.95 -10.06
C THR A 109 20.96 7.27 -10.64
N HIS A 110 21.65 8.12 -9.88
CA HIS A 110 22.05 9.46 -10.31
C HIS A 110 23.58 9.69 -10.28
N VAL A 111 24.35 8.64 -10.04
CA VAL A 111 25.81 8.60 -10.22
C VAL A 111 26.14 7.83 -11.49
N ARG A 112 27.12 8.33 -12.24
CA ARG A 112 27.64 7.67 -13.45
C ARG A 112 28.32 6.37 -13.05
N LYS A 113 28.17 5.34 -13.89
CA LYS A 113 28.85 4.07 -13.68
C LYS A 113 30.35 4.31 -13.64
N LYS A 114 31.01 3.83 -12.58
CA LYS A 114 32.46 3.88 -12.46
C LYS A 114 33.10 2.87 -13.41
N GLU A 115 34.28 3.20 -13.91
CA GLU A 115 35.11 2.26 -14.66
C GLU A 115 35.90 1.38 -13.68
N ASN A 116 36.46 1.99 -12.63
CA ASN A 116 37.13 1.31 -11.53
C ASN A 116 36.48 1.63 -10.19
N GLU A 117 36.52 0.70 -9.23
CA GLU A 117 35.94 0.90 -7.89
C GLU A 117 36.54 2.11 -7.16
N SER A 118 37.84 2.37 -7.39
CA SER A 118 38.60 3.48 -6.81
C SER A 118 38.23 4.85 -7.39
N ASP A 119 37.48 4.90 -8.50
CA ASP A 119 37.12 6.17 -9.12
C ASP A 119 36.13 6.95 -8.23
N PRO A 120 36.21 8.29 -8.19
CA PRO A 120 35.24 9.09 -7.45
C PRO A 120 33.85 8.95 -8.05
N ASP A 121 32.82 9.10 -7.20
CA ASP A 121 31.45 9.19 -7.68
C ASP A 121 31.27 10.46 -8.52
N VAL A 122 30.91 10.31 -9.79
CA VAL A 122 30.59 11.45 -10.67
C VAL A 122 29.09 11.52 -10.84
N TRP A 123 28.46 12.57 -10.30
CA TRP A 123 27.02 12.78 -10.45
C TRP A 123 26.65 13.06 -11.91
N VAL A 124 25.46 12.59 -12.30
CA VAL A 124 24.92 12.83 -13.64
C VAL A 124 24.69 14.33 -13.86
N GLU A 125 24.21 15.04 -12.83
CA GLU A 125 24.03 16.49 -12.84
C GLU A 125 24.21 17.08 -11.44
N ALA A 126 24.69 18.33 -11.36
CA ALA A 126 25.00 19.00 -10.09
C ALA A 126 23.77 19.17 -9.18
N ARG A 127 22.55 19.24 -9.72
CA ARG A 127 21.32 19.27 -8.90
C ARG A 127 21.10 17.96 -8.15
N ALA A 128 21.45 16.81 -8.73
CA ALA A 128 21.30 15.52 -8.05
C ALA A 128 22.19 15.48 -6.80
N GLU A 129 23.44 15.91 -6.95
CA GLU A 129 24.37 16.09 -5.84
C GLU A 129 23.85 17.05 -4.78
N ARG A 130 23.41 18.25 -5.17
CA ARG A 130 22.83 19.23 -4.24
C ARG A 130 21.63 18.67 -3.48
N THR A 131 20.76 17.91 -4.14
CA THR A 131 19.56 17.33 -3.52
C THR A 131 19.92 16.34 -2.41
N VAL A 132 20.89 15.46 -2.65
CA VAL A 132 21.36 14.50 -1.65
C VAL A 132 22.10 15.20 -0.51
N ASN A 133 22.93 16.19 -0.84
CA ASN A 133 23.65 16.96 0.18
C ASN A 133 22.69 17.76 1.07
N ASP A 134 21.65 18.35 0.51
CA ASP A 134 20.64 19.08 1.26
C ASP A 134 19.78 18.15 2.12
N PHE A 135 19.48 16.93 1.63
CA PHE A 135 18.83 15.90 2.43
C PHE A 135 19.68 15.53 3.66
N HIS A 136 20.97 15.21 3.46
CA HIS A 136 21.86 14.89 4.57
C HIS A 136 22.02 16.05 5.56
N ARG A 137 22.12 17.29 5.06
CA ARG A 137 22.20 18.49 5.90
C ARG A 137 20.96 18.65 6.79
N ARG A 138 19.77 18.46 6.23
CA ARG A 138 18.51 18.53 6.98
C ARG A 138 18.42 17.42 8.02
N LEU A 139 18.76 16.19 7.63
CA LEU A 139 18.78 15.05 8.54
C LEU A 139 19.73 15.29 9.72
N GLN A 140 20.92 15.83 9.45
CA GLN A 140 21.87 16.18 10.50
C GLN A 140 21.33 17.28 11.42
N SER A 141 20.73 18.33 10.87
CA SER A 141 20.10 19.39 11.66
C SER A 141 18.95 18.88 12.53
N ASP A 142 18.14 17.95 12.01
CA ASP A 142 17.03 17.36 12.76
C ASP A 142 17.56 16.48 13.91
N LEU A 143 18.62 15.71 13.68
CA LEU A 143 19.28 14.90 14.71
C LEU A 143 19.91 15.76 15.81
N GLU A 144 20.60 16.84 15.44
CA GLU A 144 21.15 17.82 16.39
C GLU A 144 20.04 18.53 17.20
N GLY A 145 18.91 18.83 16.55
CA GLY A 145 17.72 19.41 17.19
C GLY A 145 17.04 18.47 18.20
N ILE A 146 17.04 17.16 17.93
CA ILE A 146 16.53 16.14 18.88
C ILE A 146 17.39 16.12 20.16
N GLY A 147 18.71 16.30 20.04
CA GLY A 147 19.63 16.40 21.17
C GLY A 147 19.53 17.71 21.97
N SER A 148 18.98 18.77 21.37
CA SER A 148 18.87 20.11 21.99
C SER A 148 17.47 20.41 22.55
N SER A 149 16.53 19.46 22.54
CA SER A 149 15.22 19.69 23.15
C SER A 149 15.37 19.87 24.66
N ARG A 150 14.87 20.99 25.19
CA ARG A 150 14.74 21.26 26.65
C ARG A 150 13.97 20.17 27.41
N GLN A 151 13.32 19.22 26.72
CA GLN A 151 12.73 18.04 27.34
C GLN A 151 13.79 17.01 27.80
N ALA A 152 14.96 16.95 27.17
CA ALA A 152 16.05 16.07 27.60
C ALA A 152 16.74 16.59 28.88
N GLU A 153 16.80 17.91 29.06
CA GLU A 153 17.38 18.55 30.25
C GLU A 153 16.51 18.40 31.52
N ALA A 154 15.25 17.96 31.37
CA ALA A 154 14.28 17.85 32.47
C ALA A 154 14.06 16.42 32.98
N LEU A 155 14.62 15.39 32.31
CA LEU A 155 14.50 14.00 32.73
C LEU A 155 15.76 13.61 33.53
N ASP A 156 15.69 13.79 34.85
CA ASP A 156 16.74 13.33 35.77
C ASP A 156 16.94 11.81 35.67
N GLY A 157 18.16 11.33 35.95
CA GLY A 157 18.55 9.91 35.80
C GLY A 157 17.65 8.94 36.57
N VAL A 158 17.03 9.41 37.67
CA VAL A 158 16.06 8.63 38.46
C VAL A 158 14.77 8.37 37.66
N GLN A 159 14.30 9.33 36.87
CA GLN A 159 13.09 9.16 36.05
C GLN A 159 13.32 8.21 34.88
N ILE A 160 14.52 8.25 34.28
CA ILE A 160 14.92 7.34 33.21
C ILE A 160 15.02 5.90 33.72
N ALA A 161 15.62 5.70 34.91
CA ALA A 161 15.67 4.39 35.55
C ALA A 161 14.26 3.85 35.85
N ALA A 162 13.38 4.70 36.40
CA ALA A 162 12.00 4.31 36.70
C ALA A 162 11.19 3.93 35.45
N MET A 163 11.35 4.67 34.35
CA MET A 163 10.73 4.31 33.06
C MET A 163 11.30 2.99 32.51
N SER A 164 12.60 2.77 32.64
CA SER A 164 13.25 1.53 32.19
C SER A 164 12.74 0.32 32.98
N ASP A 165 12.57 0.46 34.29
CA ASP A 165 11.98 -0.58 35.15
C ASP A 165 10.51 -0.86 34.78
N GLN A 166 9.74 0.18 34.42
CA GLN A 166 8.36 -0.01 33.95
C GLN A 166 8.31 -0.76 32.62
N ILE A 167 9.20 -0.44 31.67
CA ILE A 167 9.31 -1.16 30.40
C ILE A 167 9.66 -2.63 30.64
N ALA A 168 10.61 -2.92 31.53
CA ALA A 168 10.99 -4.29 31.88
C ALA A 168 9.80 -5.07 32.48
N LYS A 169 9.03 -4.44 33.38
CA LYS A 169 7.82 -5.05 33.98
C LYS A 169 6.74 -5.33 32.93
N LEU A 170 6.45 -4.39 32.05
CA LEU A 170 5.45 -4.57 30.98
C LEU A 170 5.88 -5.67 30.01
N THR A 171 7.16 -5.74 29.67
CA THR A 171 7.72 -6.78 28.80
C THR A 171 7.56 -8.16 29.42
N ALA A 172 7.84 -8.31 30.72
CA ALA A 172 7.65 -9.57 31.43
C ALA A 172 6.17 -9.99 31.51
N ALA A 173 5.27 -9.03 31.81
CA ALA A 173 3.83 -9.30 31.87
C ALA A 173 3.26 -9.71 30.51
N LEU A 174 3.73 -9.09 29.42
CA LEU A 174 3.34 -9.46 28.06
C LEU A 174 3.75 -10.89 27.73
N ALA A 175 5.00 -11.26 28.04
CA ALA A 175 5.49 -12.62 27.83
C ALA A 175 4.70 -13.67 28.65
N GLU A 176 4.29 -13.33 29.88
CA GLU A 176 3.43 -14.21 30.69
C GLU A 176 2.03 -14.36 30.08
N SER A 177 1.43 -13.26 29.61
CA SER A 177 0.13 -13.26 28.94
C SER A 177 0.14 -14.09 27.65
N GLU A 178 1.20 -13.99 26.86
CA GLU A 178 1.37 -14.81 25.65
C GLU A 178 1.47 -16.30 25.99
N ARG A 179 2.22 -16.67 27.03
CA ARG A 179 2.30 -18.07 27.50
C ARG A 179 0.93 -18.60 27.93
N LYS A 180 0.14 -17.79 28.65
CA LYS A 180 -1.23 -18.18 29.07
C LYS A 180 -2.13 -18.42 27.85
N ARG A 181 -2.13 -17.51 26.88
CA ARG A 181 -2.92 -17.67 25.64
C ARG A 181 -2.53 -18.93 24.87
N VAL A 182 -1.23 -19.24 24.78
CA VAL A 182 -0.75 -20.45 24.10
C VAL A 182 -1.18 -21.70 24.85
N ALA A 183 -1.11 -21.70 26.19
CA ALA A 183 -1.57 -22.83 26.99
C ALA A 183 -3.09 -23.05 26.88
N GLU A 184 -3.88 -21.99 26.93
CA GLU A 184 -5.34 -22.05 26.70
C GLU A 184 -5.67 -22.59 25.31
N GLN A 185 -4.97 -22.11 24.27
CA GLN A 185 -5.15 -22.58 22.91
C GLN A 185 -4.79 -24.07 22.77
N ALA A 186 -3.72 -24.53 23.43
CA ALA A 186 -3.33 -25.93 23.46
C ALA A 186 -4.41 -26.80 24.13
N SER A 187 -4.92 -26.38 25.29
CA SER A 187 -6.00 -27.07 25.99
C SER A 187 -7.28 -27.14 25.15
N MET A 188 -7.69 -26.03 24.52
CA MET A 188 -8.82 -26.02 23.58
C MET A 188 -8.59 -27.00 22.42
N SER A 189 -7.39 -27.04 21.85
CA SER A 189 -7.06 -27.97 20.76
C SER A 189 -7.20 -29.43 21.20
N GLU A 190 -6.76 -29.79 22.41
CA GLU A 190 -6.95 -31.14 22.96
C GLU A 190 -8.43 -31.49 23.11
N THR A 191 -9.26 -30.58 23.62
CA THR A 191 -10.70 -30.84 23.75
C THR A 191 -11.38 -31.04 22.39
N VAL A 192 -11.00 -30.25 21.38
CA VAL A 192 -11.52 -30.41 20.02
C VAL A 192 -11.10 -31.76 19.42
N GLN A 193 -9.86 -32.19 19.65
CA GLN A 193 -9.39 -33.51 19.23
C GLN A 193 -10.16 -34.64 19.93
N GLN A 194 -10.41 -34.52 21.23
CA GLN A 194 -11.17 -35.51 21.99
C GLN A 194 -12.63 -35.62 21.51
N ILE A 195 -13.29 -34.48 21.26
CA ILE A 195 -14.63 -34.45 20.68
C ILE A 195 -14.65 -35.11 19.30
N LYS A 196 -13.65 -34.80 18.45
CA LYS A 196 -13.52 -35.43 17.14
C LYS A 196 -13.41 -36.95 17.25
N GLU A 197 -12.61 -37.46 18.19
CA GLU A 197 -12.46 -38.89 18.42
C GLU A 197 -13.78 -39.55 18.89
N GLN A 198 -14.51 -38.88 19.79
CA GLN A 198 -15.83 -39.36 20.24
C GLN A 198 -16.84 -39.43 19.08
N VAL A 199 -16.89 -38.41 18.22
CA VAL A 199 -17.77 -38.39 17.04
C VAL A 199 -17.42 -39.51 16.06
N MET A 200 -16.13 -39.74 15.81
CA MET A 200 -15.66 -40.83 14.92
C MET A 200 -16.03 -42.22 15.46
N ASN A 201 -15.97 -42.41 16.78
CA ASN A 201 -16.38 -43.65 17.43
C ASN A 201 -17.90 -43.86 17.42
N LEU A 202 -18.69 -42.79 17.54
CA LEU A 202 -20.15 -42.85 17.38
C LEU A 202 -20.56 -43.25 15.96
N ALA A 203 -19.88 -42.72 14.94
CA ALA A 203 -20.13 -43.04 13.54
C ALA A 203 -19.76 -44.48 13.14
N ARG A 204 -18.99 -45.20 13.97
CA ARG A 204 -18.64 -46.62 13.78
C ARG A 204 -19.58 -47.62 14.45
N ARG A 205 -20.60 -47.18 15.22
CA ARG A 205 -21.58 -48.11 15.80
C ARG A 205 -22.45 -48.73 14.69
N PRO A 206 -22.50 -50.06 14.55
CA PRO A 206 -23.46 -50.70 13.65
C PRO A 206 -24.88 -50.46 14.17
N THR A 207 -25.75 -49.89 13.34
CA THR A 207 -27.19 -49.86 13.60
C THR A 207 -27.72 -51.29 13.49
N THR A 208 -27.85 -51.98 14.62
CA THR A 208 -28.60 -53.24 14.69
C THR A 208 -29.80 -53.03 15.59
N SER A 209 -30.95 -52.79 14.98
CA SER A 209 -32.24 -53.12 15.57
C SER A 209 -33.13 -53.66 14.44
N PRO A 210 -33.76 -54.84 14.62
CA PRO A 210 -34.66 -55.41 13.61
C PRO A 210 -35.95 -54.59 13.53
N ILE A 211 -36.40 -54.33 12.31
CA ILE A 211 -37.78 -53.94 12.02
C ILE A 211 -38.60 -55.20 12.24
N ASP A 212 -39.42 -55.21 13.29
CA ASP A 212 -40.42 -56.25 13.54
C ASP A 212 -41.77 -55.71 13.05
N ASP A 213 -42.24 -56.30 11.96
CA ASP A 213 -43.56 -56.06 11.38
C ASP A 213 -44.62 -56.60 12.35
N THR A 214 -45.43 -55.71 12.92
CA THR A 214 -46.73 -56.10 13.48
C THR A 214 -47.79 -55.11 13.03
N ASP A 215 -48.58 -55.55 12.06
CA ASP A 215 -49.93 -55.06 11.79
C ASP A 215 -50.76 -55.20 13.08
N ASP A 216 -51.28 -54.09 13.61
CA ASP A 216 -52.46 -54.11 14.47
C ASP A 216 -53.34 -52.88 14.17
N GLU A 217 -54.33 -53.12 13.32
CA GLU A 217 -55.49 -52.28 13.10
C GLU A 217 -56.31 -52.19 14.40
N SER A 218 -56.38 -51.01 15.03
CA SER A 218 -57.55 -50.66 15.84
C SER A 218 -57.93 -49.19 15.72
N ASP A 219 -58.93 -49.02 14.88
CA ASP A 219 -59.82 -47.88 14.69
C ASP A 219 -60.45 -47.40 16.02
N LYS A 220 -60.19 -46.15 16.46
CA LYS A 220 -61.12 -45.35 17.29
C LYS A 220 -60.98 -43.84 17.08
N ASN A 221 -62.06 -43.30 16.53
CA ASN A 221 -62.51 -41.91 16.57
C ASN A 221 -62.38 -41.24 17.96
N ASP A 222 -62.02 -39.94 17.97
CA ASP A 222 -62.95 -38.89 18.42
C ASP A 222 -62.46 -37.48 18.00
N TYR A 223 -63.25 -36.89 17.10
CA TYR A 223 -63.36 -35.47 16.74
C TYR A 223 -63.99 -34.75 17.96
N VAL A 224 -63.65 -33.53 18.44
CA VAL A 224 -63.62 -32.21 17.79
C VAL A 224 -62.96 -31.14 18.69
N ASP A 225 -62.30 -30.18 18.03
CA ASP A 225 -62.26 -28.70 18.18
C ASP A 225 -62.39 -28.00 19.55
N LEU A 226 -61.59 -26.93 19.72
CA LEU A 226 -62.02 -25.63 20.27
C LEU A 226 -60.95 -24.55 20.04
N THR A 227 -61.24 -23.71 19.03
CA THR A 227 -60.83 -22.31 18.81
C THR A 227 -61.11 -21.41 20.03
N PRO A 228 -60.59 -20.16 20.09
CA PRO A 228 -61.10 -19.01 19.30
C PRO A 228 -60.11 -18.45 18.27
#